data_AF-A0A3C1S2S6-F1
#
_entry.id   AF-A0A3C1S2S6-F1
#
_cell.length_a   1.000
_cell.length_b   1.000
_cell.length_c   1.000
_cell.angle_alpha   90.00
_cell.angle_beta   90.00
_cell.angle_gamma   90.00
#
_symmetry.space_group_name_H-M   'P 1'
#
loop_
_entity.id
_entity.type
_entity.pdbx_description
1 polymer ?
#
loop_
_entity_poly.entity_id
_entity_poly.type
_entity_poly.pdbx_seq_one_letter_code
_entity_poly.pdbx_strand_id
1 'polypeptide(L)'
;KNAKIAVGVFYKPPKIPYACLEKVFDSLLHIHTKYEHTIFLGDFNINMLEKESLEVKALNNFIIEPFDLTQLIKEPTRITQHSRTLIDLILV
;
A
#
# COMPACT_ATOMS: atom_id res chain seq x y z
N LYS A 1 19.53 -2.49 22.16
CA LYS A 1 18.88 -1.22 21.77
C LYS A 1 17.52 -1.58 21.19
N ASN A 2 16.43 -0.91 21.58
CA ASN A 2 15.10 -1.21 21.05
C ASN A 2 14.90 -0.41 19.75
N ALA A 3 14.33 -1.04 18.72
CA ALA A 3 13.98 -0.37 17.46
C ALA A 3 12.61 0.29 17.55
N LYS A 4 12.45 1.48 16.96
CA LYS A 4 11.16 2.17 16.85
C LYS A 4 10.46 1.80 15.54
N ILE A 5 9.32 1.14 15.63
CA ILE A 5 8.54 0.67 14.47
C ILE A 5 7.18 1.39 14.47
N ALA A 6 6.78 1.95 13.34
CA ALA A 6 5.41 2.38 13.10
C ALA A 6 4.65 1.34 12.29
N VAL A 7 3.42 1.06 12.70
CA VAL A 7 2.51 0.17 11.99
C VAL A 7 1.25 0.96 11.65
N GLY A 8 1.00 1.16 10.36
CA GLY A 8 -0.18 1.85 9.83
C GLY A 8 -1.11 0.86 9.14
N VAL A 9 -2.40 0.94 9.47
CA VAL A 9 -3.45 0.12 8.83
C VAL A 9 -4.25 0.99 7.86
N PHE A 10 -4.34 0.55 6.61
CA PHE A 10 -4.97 1.28 5.53
C PHE A 10 -6.25 0.58 5.11
N TYR A 11 -7.27 1.40 4.86
CA TYR A 11 -8.43 1.00 4.08
C TYR A 11 -8.65 2.05 3.01
N LYS A 12 -8.38 1.71 1.74
CA LYS A 12 -8.78 2.53 0.60
C LYS A 12 -10.09 1.95 0.04
N PRO A 13 -11.22 2.68 0.15
CA PRO A 13 -12.47 2.23 -0.45
C PRO A 13 -12.36 2.03 -1.96
N PRO A 14 -13.05 1.03 -2.55
CA PRO A 14 -12.93 0.70 -3.97
C PRO A 14 -13.45 1.81 -4.89
N LYS A 15 -14.40 2.63 -4.41
CA LYS A 15 -15.00 3.73 -5.18
C LYS A 15 -14.24 5.05 -5.06
N ILE A 16 -13.24 5.14 -4.18
CA ILE A 16 -12.42 6.34 -4.08
C ILE A 16 -11.30 6.26 -5.14
N PRO A 17 -11.14 7.28 -5.99
CA PRO A 17 -10.09 7.31 -7.01
C PRO A 17 -8.69 7.21 -6.42
N TYR A 18 -7.76 6.61 -7.17
CA TYR A 18 -6.35 6.45 -6.77
C TYR A 18 -5.63 7.79 -6.48
N ALA A 19 -6.15 8.91 -6.97
CA ALA A 19 -5.66 10.25 -6.62
C ALA A 19 -5.72 10.56 -5.11
N CYS A 20 -6.45 9.78 -4.30
CA CYS A 20 -6.39 9.91 -2.85
C CYS A 20 -5.02 9.53 -2.26
N LEU A 21 -4.22 8.74 -2.98
CA LEU A 21 -2.89 8.30 -2.51
C LEU A 21 -1.92 9.49 -2.42
N GLU A 22 -1.98 10.42 -3.37
CA GLU A 22 -1.21 11.67 -3.32
C GLU A 22 -1.58 12.49 -2.07
N LYS A 23 -2.87 12.52 -1.70
CA LYS A 23 -3.34 13.31 -0.55
C LYS A 23 -2.85 12.79 0.80
N VAL A 24 -2.50 11.51 0.91
CA VAL A 24 -1.98 10.94 2.17
C VAL A 24 -0.46 11.02 2.25
N PHE A 25 0.22 11.37 1.15
CA PHE A 25 1.68 11.37 1.03
C PHE A 25 2.39 12.08 2.19
N ASP A 26 2.05 13.34 2.44
CA ASP A 26 2.71 14.17 3.45
C ASP A 26 2.54 13.59 4.87
N SER A 27 1.39 12.98 5.14
CA SER A 27 1.13 12.33 6.42
C SER A 27 2.02 11.10 6.60
N LEU A 28 2.23 10.32 5.54
CA LEU A 28 3.08 9.14 5.57
C LEU A 28 4.55 9.51 5.64
N LEU A 29 4.98 10.54 4.91
CA LEU A 29 6.34 11.07 4.99
C LEU A 29 6.67 11.54 6.41
N HIS A 30 5.73 12.23 7.06
CA HIS A 30 5.89 12.66 8.44
C HIS A 30 6.04 11.49 9.42
N ILE A 31 5.33 10.38 9.19
CA ILE A 31 5.46 9.17 10.01
C ILE A 31 6.79 8.47 9.70
N HIS A 32 7.07 8.23 8.42
CA HIS A 32 8.24 7.48 7.97
C HIS A 32 9.57 8.09 8.46
N THR A 33 9.67 9.42 8.48
CA THR A 33 10.86 10.12 8.98
C THR A 33 11.08 10.06 10.51
N LYS A 34 10.08 9.60 11.28
CA LYS A 34 10.13 9.56 12.75
C LYS A 34 10.44 8.18 13.35
N TYR A 35 10.37 7.14 12.54
CA TYR A 35 10.55 5.75 12.97
C TYR A 35 11.70 5.11 12.20
N GLU A 36 12.32 4.08 12.79
CA GLU A 36 13.40 3.34 12.14
C GLU A 36 12.84 2.41 11.05
N HIS A 37 11.61 1.91 11.25
CA HIS A 37 10.90 1.07 10.30
C HIS A 37 9.42 1.47 10.23
N THR A 38 8.84 1.37 9.04
CA THR A 38 7.41 1.55 8.81
C THR A 38 6.81 0.33 8.15
N ILE A 39 5.66 -0.11 8.65
CA ILE A 39 4.86 -1.16 8.03
C ILE A 39 3.50 -0.55 7.69
N PHE A 40 3.14 -0.56 6.41
CA PHE A 40 1.80 -0.18 5.96
C PHE A 40 1.08 -1.41 5.43
N LEU A 41 -0.07 -1.73 6.02
CA LEU A 41 -0.83 -2.92 5.64
C LEU A 41 -2.33 -2.67 5.60
N GLY A 42 -3.08 -3.52 4.91
CA GLY A 42 -4.54 -3.51 4.90
C GLY A 42 -5.12 -3.68 3.51
N ASP A 43 -6.40 -3.33 3.35
CA ASP A 43 -7.14 -3.46 2.09
C ASP A 43 -7.02 -2.17 1.27
N PHE A 44 -6.24 -2.24 0.19
CA PHE A 44 -6.02 -1.10 -0.70
C PHE A 44 -7.07 -1.03 -1.82
N ASN A 45 -7.85 -2.09 -2.06
CA ASN A 45 -8.68 -2.23 -3.27
C ASN A 45 -7.95 -1.77 -4.55
N ILE A 46 -6.66 -2.10 -4.68
CA ILE A 46 -5.83 -1.88 -5.87
C ILE A 46 -5.26 -3.25 -6.23
N ASN A 47 -5.62 -3.78 -7.40
CA ASN A 47 -5.23 -5.12 -7.80
C ASN A 47 -3.78 -5.16 -8.30
N MET A 48 -2.84 -5.57 -7.46
CA MET A 48 -1.41 -5.63 -7.80
C MET A 48 -1.06 -6.67 -8.88
N LEU A 49 -2.01 -7.55 -9.24
CA LEU A 49 -1.84 -8.45 -10.38
C LEU A 49 -1.97 -7.70 -11.73
N GLU A 50 -2.62 -6.53 -11.75
CA GLU A 50 -2.77 -5.66 -12.91
C GLU A 50 -1.66 -4.61 -12.97
N LYS A 51 -0.41 -5.07 -13.17
CA LYS A 51 0.81 -4.26 -13.06
C LYS A 51 0.82 -2.98 -13.93
N GLU A 52 0.09 -3.01 -15.05
CA GLU A 52 0.03 -1.88 -15.98
C GLU A 52 -1.10 -0.87 -15.68
N SER A 53 -1.96 -1.16 -14.70
CA SER A 53 -3.06 -0.28 -14.30
C SER A 53 -2.57 1.06 -13.76
N LEU A 54 -3.38 2.10 -13.96
CA LEU A 54 -3.09 3.43 -13.42
C LEU A 54 -3.08 3.43 -11.89
N GLU A 55 -3.86 2.56 -11.26
CA GLU A 55 -3.91 2.45 -9.79
C GLU A 55 -2.63 1.85 -9.21
N VAL A 56 -2.09 0.80 -9.83
CA VAL A 56 -0.79 0.23 -9.43
C VAL A 56 0.33 1.24 -9.66
N LYS A 57 0.34 1.93 -10.80
CA LYS A 57 1.32 2.99 -11.09
C LYS A 57 1.23 4.13 -10.06
N ALA A 58 0.03 4.56 -9.69
CA ALA A 58 -0.15 5.57 -8.65
C ALA A 58 0.34 5.09 -7.27
N LEU A 59 0.04 3.84 -6.89
CA LEU A 59 0.55 3.26 -5.65
C LEU A 59 2.08 3.19 -5.63
N ASN A 60 2.70 2.80 -6.75
CA ASN A 60 4.15 2.80 -6.87
C ASN A 60 4.73 4.22 -6.72
N ASN A 61 4.26 5.16 -7.53
CA ASN A 61 4.82 6.51 -7.61
C ASN A 61 4.61 7.33 -6.33
N PHE A 62 3.48 7.16 -5.64
CA PHE A 62 3.16 7.97 -4.46
C PHE A 62 3.51 7.29 -3.14
N ILE A 63 3.59 5.95 -3.08
CA ILE A 63 3.75 5.26 -1.80
C ILE A 63 4.97 4.34 -1.82
N ILE A 64 5.04 3.39 -2.75
CA ILE A 64 6.05 2.32 -2.66
C ILE A 64 7.46 2.87 -2.94
N GLU A 65 7.65 3.58 -4.05
CA GLU A 65 8.97 4.08 -4.45
C GLU A 65 9.49 5.21 -3.53
N PRO A 66 8.69 6.23 -3.15
CA PRO A 66 9.21 7.32 -2.30
C PRO A 66 9.61 6.91 -0.89
N PHE A 67 9.05 5.82 -0.37
CA PHE A 67 9.34 5.30 0.97
C PHE A 67 10.22 4.03 0.94
N ASP A 68 10.76 3.66 -0.23
CA ASP A 68 11.60 2.47 -0.46
C ASP A 68 10.97 1.17 0.09
N LEU A 69 9.66 1.00 -0.13
CA LEU A 69 8.91 -0.11 0.44
C LEU A 69 8.92 -1.33 -0.49
N THR A 70 8.85 -2.50 0.10
CA THR A 70 8.63 -3.77 -0.60
C THR A 70 7.26 -4.32 -0.27
N GLN A 71 6.48 -4.65 -1.31
CA GLN A 71 5.24 -5.39 -1.14
C GLN A 71 5.56 -6.89 -0.93
N LEU A 72 5.07 -7.47 0.17
CA LEU A 72 5.44 -8.82 0.59
C LEU A 72 4.53 -9.96 0.07
N ILE A 73 3.24 -9.70 -0.12
CA ILE A 73 2.26 -10.75 -0.46
C ILE A 73 2.20 -10.95 -1.98
N LYS A 74 2.55 -12.15 -2.47
CA LYS A 74 2.66 -12.39 -3.93
C LYS A 74 1.44 -13.11 -4.51
N GLU A 75 0.62 -13.71 -3.65
CA GLU A 75 -0.54 -14.51 -4.01
C GLU A 75 -1.86 -13.71 -3.86
N PRO A 76 -2.93 -14.05 -4.60
CA PRO A 76 -4.23 -13.39 -4.45
C PRO A 76 -4.78 -13.48 -3.02
N THR A 77 -5.26 -12.36 -2.50
CA THR A 77 -5.80 -12.25 -1.13
C THR A 77 -7.32 -12.22 -1.09
N ARG A 78 -7.97 -11.70 -2.15
CA ARG A 78 -9.42 -11.83 -2.36
C ARG A 78 -9.71 -12.80 -3.49
N ILE A 79 -10.36 -13.90 -3.15
CA ILE A 79 -10.74 -14.98 -4.07
C ILE A 79 -12.26 -15.11 -4.07
N THR A 80 -12.85 -15.06 -5.25
CA THR A 80 -14.27 -15.34 -5.49
C THR A 80 -14.41 -16.51 -6.46
N GLN A 81 -15.63 -16.94 -6.76
CA GLN A 81 -15.87 -17.96 -7.79
C GLN A 81 -15.35 -17.53 -9.17
N HIS A 82 -15.28 -16.23 -9.44
CA HIS A 82 -15.02 -15.69 -10.78
C HIS A 82 -13.72 -14.89 -10.87
N SER A 83 -13.07 -14.57 -9.75
CA SER A 83 -11.90 -13.69 -9.74
C SER A 83 -10.92 -14.01 -8.63
N ARG A 84 -9.67 -13.62 -8.85
CA ARG A 84 -8.57 -13.68 -7.88
C ARG A 84 -7.82 -12.36 -7.98
N THR A 85 -7.81 -11.58 -6.90
CA THR A 85 -7.17 -10.26 -6.86
C THR A 85 -6.26 -10.15 -5.65
N LEU A 86 -5.11 -9.52 -5.83
CA LEU A 86 -4.19 -9.16 -4.74
C LEU A 86 -4.45 -7.71 -4.35
N ILE A 87 -5.25 -7.50 -3.31
CA ILE A 87 -5.69 -6.16 -2.87
C ILE A 87 -5.37 -5.86 -1.40
N ASP A 88 -5.27 -6.90 -0.57
CA ASP A 88 -4.68 -6.80 0.76
C ASP A 88 -3.16 -6.82 0.65
N LEU A 89 -2.50 -5.74 1.07
CA LEU A 89 -1.06 -5.54 0.91
C LEU A 89 -0.36 -5.45 2.28
N ILE A 90 0.92 -5.82 2.30
CA ILE A 90 1.87 -5.50 3.36
C ILE A 90 3.07 -4.86 2.68
N LEU A 91 3.34 -3.61 3.02
CA LEU A 91 4.46 -2.79 2.54
C LEU A 91 5.43 -2.56 3.70
N VAL A 92 6.70 -2.90 3.52
CA VAL A 92 7.78 -2.78 4.53
C VAL A 92 9.02 -2.13 3.99
#